data_AF-A0A846KTC1-F1
#
_entry.id   AF-A0A846KTC1-F1
#
_cell.length_a   1.000
_cell.length_b   1.000
_cell.length_c   1.000
_cell.angle_alpha   90.00
_cell.angle_beta   90.00
_cell.angle_gamma   90.00
#
_symmetry.space_group_name_H-M   'P 1'
#
loop_
_entity.id
_entity.type
_entity.pdbx_description
1 polymer ?
#
loop_
_entity_poly.entity_id
_entity_poly.type
_entity_poly.pdbx_seq_one_letter_code
_entity_poly.pdbx_strand_id
1 'polypeptide(L)'
;MLRLLLTINFMLFSISLIAENNNSQVQQQFKSFTAKITGSKVRIRSGADLDSHIITQLSKNELVLVKEDAGDFWGIAPLSNAKAYVFRNYIIDNVVEADRVNIRLEPNLDSSIIGQLKNKDIVDGKICTENNKWLEIAVPSDVCFYVAKEYLTYAGNSTFYTKMQSRKSEVEKLLNSAYFITQAECKKPYDEMLPHEAIDSFDLIIKEYS
;
A
#
# COMPACT_ATOMS: atom_id res chain seq x y z
N MET A 1 -87.69 14.14 -8.03
CA MET A 1 -87.29 15.54 -7.78
C MET A 1 -87.08 15.70 -6.28
N LEU A 2 -85.84 15.63 -5.80
CA LEU A 2 -85.45 16.11 -4.48
C LEU A 2 -83.92 16.29 -4.45
N ARG A 3 -83.46 17.53 -4.28
CA ARG A 3 -82.06 17.89 -3.99
C ARG A 3 -81.81 17.70 -2.50
N LEU A 4 -80.68 17.11 -2.09
CA LEU A 4 -80.14 17.38 -0.75
C LEU A 4 -78.61 17.17 -0.63
N LEU A 5 -77.94 18.31 -0.58
CA LEU A 5 -76.75 18.69 0.20
C LEU A 5 -75.53 17.75 0.34
N LEU A 6 -74.46 18.25 -0.27
CA LEU A 6 -73.04 18.06 -0.02
C LEU A 6 -72.66 18.32 1.46
N THR A 7 -71.97 17.39 2.10
CA THR A 7 -71.10 17.69 3.25
C THR A 7 -69.75 16.98 3.05
N ILE A 8 -68.71 17.77 2.80
CA ILE A 8 -67.32 17.33 2.68
C ILE A 8 -66.76 17.24 4.09
N ASN A 9 -66.46 16.03 4.54
CA ASN A 9 -65.84 15.78 5.83
C ASN A 9 -64.32 15.92 5.69
N PHE A 10 -63.78 17.07 6.08
CA PHE A 10 -62.34 17.36 6.04
C PHE A 10 -61.72 16.83 7.34
N MET A 11 -61.30 15.56 7.32
CA MET A 11 -60.59 14.95 8.45
C MET A 11 -59.13 15.41 8.43
N LEU A 12 -58.78 16.35 9.32
CA LEU A 12 -57.41 16.78 9.56
C LEU A 12 -56.65 15.63 10.25
N PHE A 13 -55.89 14.85 9.47
CA PHE A 13 -54.87 13.97 10.00
C PHE A 13 -53.64 14.81 10.37
N SER A 14 -53.41 14.96 11.67
CA SER A 14 -52.19 15.56 12.22
C SER A 14 -51.00 14.63 11.94
N ILE A 15 -50.20 15.01 10.95
CA ILE A 15 -48.89 14.39 10.69
C ILE A 15 -47.98 14.77 11.85
N SER A 16 -47.70 13.80 12.73
CA SER A 16 -46.61 13.94 13.70
C SER A 16 -45.29 13.79 12.95
N LEU A 17 -44.56 14.89 12.84
CA LEU A 17 -43.21 14.93 12.27
C LEU A 17 -42.26 14.22 13.23
N ILE A 18 -41.99 12.93 12.99
CA ILE A 18 -40.88 12.25 13.65
C ILE A 18 -39.63 12.68 12.90
N ALA A 19 -38.84 13.57 13.51
CA ALA A 19 -37.52 13.92 13.02
C ALA A 19 -36.59 12.71 13.24
N GLU A 20 -36.37 11.91 12.19
CA GLU A 20 -35.25 10.99 12.16
C GLU A 20 -33.96 11.80 12.14
N ASN A 21 -33.22 11.75 13.25
CA ASN A 21 -31.83 12.19 13.31
C ASN A 21 -30.99 11.27 12.43
N ASN A 22 -31.02 11.52 11.12
CA ASN A 22 -30.02 11.05 10.19
C ASN A 22 -28.73 11.80 10.48
N ASN A 23 -28.02 11.34 11.51
CA ASN A 23 -26.66 11.72 11.77
C ASN A 23 -25.78 11.03 10.73
N SER A 24 -25.92 11.45 9.47
CA SER A 24 -25.00 11.12 8.40
C SER A 24 -23.70 11.82 8.73
N GLN A 25 -22.84 11.14 9.50
CA GLN A 25 -21.45 11.53 9.63
C GLN A 25 -20.87 11.52 8.21
N VAL A 26 -20.71 12.71 7.65
CA VAL A 26 -19.90 12.91 6.45
C VAL A 26 -18.49 12.50 6.87
N GLN A 27 -18.15 11.25 6.60
CA GLN A 27 -16.83 10.70 6.87
C GLN A 27 -15.88 11.44 5.94
N GLN A 28 -15.24 12.49 6.46
CA GLN A 28 -14.30 13.30 5.71
C GLN A 28 -13.21 12.36 5.18
N GLN A 29 -13.17 12.18 3.86
CA GLN A 29 -12.23 11.28 3.21
C GLN A 29 -10.81 11.68 3.60
N PHE A 30 -10.08 10.77 4.24
CA PHE A 30 -8.73 11.05 4.71
C PHE A 30 -7.83 11.42 3.53
N LYS A 31 -7.13 12.55 3.66
CA LYS A 31 -6.20 13.00 2.63
C LYS A 31 -4.82 12.39 2.87
N SER A 32 -4.44 11.46 2.01
CA SER A 32 -3.13 10.82 2.06
C SER A 32 -1.98 11.84 1.90
N PHE A 33 -0.87 11.59 2.58
CA PHE A 33 0.31 12.45 2.56
C PHE A 33 1.59 11.64 2.72
N THR A 34 2.72 12.25 2.37
CA THR A 34 4.04 11.63 2.55
C THR A 34 4.61 12.00 3.90
N ALA A 35 5.06 11.00 4.65
CA ALA A 35 5.74 11.18 5.91
C ALA A 35 7.18 10.64 5.85
N LYS A 36 8.02 11.18 6.72
CA LYS A 36 9.42 10.79 6.90
C LYS A 36 9.63 10.20 8.29
N ILE A 37 10.33 9.06 8.33
CA ILE A 37 10.70 8.36 9.55
C ILE A 37 11.76 9.16 10.32
N THR A 38 11.54 9.37 11.63
CA THR A 38 12.44 10.18 12.48
C THR A 38 13.47 9.36 13.25
N GLY A 39 13.14 8.12 13.62
CA GLY A 39 13.98 7.22 14.42
C GLY A 39 14.78 6.22 13.57
N SER A 40 15.76 5.56 14.19
CA SER A 40 16.44 4.40 13.60
C SER A 40 15.73 3.11 14.02
N LYS A 41 15.48 2.20 13.06
CA LYS A 41 14.82 0.89 13.28
C LYS A 41 13.38 1.00 13.81
N VAL A 42 12.61 1.95 13.29
CA VAL A 42 11.19 2.14 13.63
C VAL A 42 10.39 0.94 13.14
N ARG A 43 9.65 0.30 14.04
CA ARG A 43 8.90 -0.92 13.77
C ARG A 43 7.63 -0.62 12.98
N ILE A 44 7.43 -1.36 11.89
CA ILE A 44 6.21 -1.37 11.09
C ILE A 44 5.45 -2.63 11.42
N ARG A 45 4.15 -2.49 11.70
CA ARG A 45 3.31 -3.54 12.25
C ARG A 45 2.15 -3.90 11.35
N SER A 46 1.60 -5.10 11.54
CA SER A 46 0.43 -5.58 10.81
C SER A 46 -0.89 -5.00 11.32
N GLY A 47 -0.92 -4.45 12.54
CA GLY A 47 -2.11 -3.84 13.17
C GLY A 47 -1.77 -2.53 13.88
N ALA A 48 -2.80 -1.71 14.15
CA ALA A 48 -2.71 -0.41 14.81
C ALA A 48 -2.58 -0.53 16.35
N ASP A 49 -1.71 -1.42 16.81
CA ASP A 49 -1.54 -1.73 18.23
C ASP A 49 -0.11 -2.25 18.52
N LEU A 50 0.28 -2.28 19.80
CA LEU A 50 1.63 -2.65 20.22
C LEU A 50 1.90 -4.17 20.24
N ASP A 51 0.87 -4.99 20.20
CA ASP A 51 0.95 -6.45 20.29
C ASP A 51 0.97 -7.12 18.91
N SER A 52 0.56 -6.38 17.88
CA SER A 52 0.54 -6.83 16.49
C SER A 52 1.93 -7.15 15.95
N HIS A 53 1.96 -8.08 15.00
CA HIS A 53 3.17 -8.61 14.42
C HIS A 53 4.02 -7.52 13.76
N ILE A 54 5.32 -7.52 14.03
CA ILE A 54 6.28 -6.59 13.43
C ILE A 54 6.69 -7.14 12.06
N ILE A 55 6.26 -6.48 11.00
CA ILE A 55 6.54 -6.86 9.62
C ILE A 55 8.00 -6.57 9.27
N THR A 56 8.46 -5.36 9.63
CA THR A 56 9.82 -4.90 9.33
C THR A 56 10.19 -3.69 10.17
N GLN A 57 11.40 -3.17 9.98
CA GLN A 57 11.88 -1.94 10.59
C GLN A 57 12.40 -0.99 9.52
N LEU A 58 12.01 0.29 9.61
CA LEU A 58 12.49 1.35 8.72
C LEU A 58 13.57 2.20 9.40
N SER A 59 14.48 2.71 8.58
CA SER A 59 15.56 3.59 9.02
C SER A 59 15.14 5.06 9.00
N LYS A 60 15.92 5.87 9.71
CA LYS A 60 15.72 7.33 9.74
C LYS A 60 15.78 7.90 8.32
N ASN A 61 14.92 8.87 8.06
CA ASN A 61 14.74 9.55 6.78
C ASN A 61 14.09 8.73 5.66
N GLU A 62 13.72 7.48 5.89
CA GLU A 62 12.89 6.76 4.92
C GLU A 62 11.52 7.42 4.78
N LEU A 63 10.97 7.38 3.57
CA LEU A 63 9.68 7.97 3.25
C LEU A 63 8.60 6.89 3.19
N VAL A 64 7.42 7.22 3.68
CA VAL A 64 6.23 6.37 3.63
C VAL A 64 5.02 7.18 3.18
N LEU A 65 4.07 6.52 2.53
CA LEU A 65 2.79 7.14 2.15
C LEU A 65 1.76 6.82 3.23
N VAL A 66 1.32 7.82 3.98
CA VAL A 66 0.25 7.70 4.98
C VAL A 66 -1.10 7.73 4.27
N LYS A 67 -1.93 6.72 4.54
CA LYS A 67 -3.22 6.49 3.90
C LYS A 67 -4.42 6.66 4.83
N GLU A 68 -4.23 6.52 6.13
CA GLU A 68 -5.32 6.64 7.11
C GLU A 68 -4.80 7.00 8.51
N ASP A 69 -5.68 7.60 9.31
CA ASP A 69 -5.50 7.83 10.75
C ASP A 69 -6.10 6.67 11.54
N ALA A 70 -5.28 5.96 12.29
CA ALA A 70 -5.68 4.82 13.12
C ALA A 70 -5.39 5.08 14.62
N GLY A 71 -5.73 6.27 15.12
CA GLY A 71 -5.58 6.60 16.54
C GLY A 71 -4.14 6.93 16.92
N ASP A 72 -3.47 6.07 17.67
CA ASP A 72 -2.05 6.25 18.05
C ASP A 72 -1.08 5.87 16.92
N PHE A 73 -1.61 5.34 15.82
CA PHE A 73 -0.86 4.87 14.67
C PHE A 73 -1.31 5.58 13.38
N TRP A 74 -0.38 5.66 12.44
CA TRP A 74 -0.67 5.96 11.05
C TRP A 74 -0.73 4.66 10.25
N GLY A 75 -1.78 4.50 9.43
CA GLY A 75 -1.82 3.46 8.40
C GLY A 75 -1.04 3.93 7.18
N ILE A 76 -0.04 3.15 6.76
CA ILE A 76 0.83 3.42 5.62
C ILE A 76 0.57 2.44 4.49
N ALA A 77 0.81 2.89 3.25
CA ALA A 77 0.77 2.03 2.09
C ALA A 77 1.77 0.86 2.21
N PRO A 78 1.51 -0.27 1.52
CA PRO A 78 2.42 -1.39 1.51
C PRO A 78 3.82 -0.98 1.05
N LEU A 79 4.83 -1.52 1.73
CA LEU A 79 6.22 -1.32 1.37
C LEU A 79 6.54 -2.08 0.08
N SER A 80 7.37 -1.53 -0.80
CA SER A 80 7.64 -2.09 -2.13
C SER A 80 8.26 -3.49 -2.11
N ASN A 81 8.91 -3.88 -1.02
CA ASN A 81 9.52 -5.19 -0.81
C ASN A 81 8.66 -6.14 0.03
N ALA A 82 7.48 -5.70 0.50
CA ALA A 82 6.59 -6.55 1.25
C ALA A 82 5.98 -7.60 0.34
N LYS A 83 5.92 -8.83 0.84
CA LYS A 83 5.30 -9.97 0.17
C LYS A 83 4.03 -10.35 0.90
N ALA A 84 3.10 -10.92 0.16
CA ALA A 84 1.87 -11.48 0.69
C ALA A 84 1.65 -12.88 0.14
N TYR A 85 0.94 -13.70 0.92
CA TYR A 85 0.69 -15.09 0.59
C TYR A 85 -0.79 -15.41 0.67
N VAL A 86 -1.28 -16.09 -0.36
CA VAL A 86 -2.65 -16.60 -0.43
C VAL A 86 -2.64 -18.09 -0.68
N PHE A 87 -3.60 -18.80 -0.11
CA PHE A 87 -3.69 -20.24 -0.28
C PHE A 87 -4.09 -20.56 -1.73
N ARG A 88 -3.25 -21.32 -2.43
CA ARG A 88 -3.35 -21.52 -3.88
C ARG A 88 -4.66 -22.17 -4.31
N ASN A 89 -5.23 -23.05 -3.48
CA ASN A 89 -6.46 -23.79 -3.84
C ASN A 89 -7.69 -22.88 -4.02
N TYR A 90 -7.63 -21.61 -3.62
CA TYR A 90 -8.70 -20.65 -3.87
C TYR A 90 -8.51 -19.82 -5.14
N ILE A 91 -7.41 -20.01 -5.86
CA ILE A 91 -7.07 -19.25 -7.07
C ILE A 91 -7.08 -20.20 -8.27
N ILE A 92 -7.98 -19.96 -9.23
CA ILE A 92 -8.09 -20.71 -10.48
C ILE A 92 -7.97 -19.71 -11.63
N ASP A 93 -7.04 -19.95 -12.56
CA ASP A 93 -6.78 -19.06 -13.70
C ASP A 93 -6.64 -17.57 -13.31
N ASN A 94 -5.90 -17.32 -12.22
CA ASN A 94 -5.68 -16.00 -11.62
C ASN A 94 -6.92 -15.31 -11.05
N VAL A 95 -8.02 -16.05 -10.86
CA VAL A 95 -9.28 -15.56 -10.30
C VAL A 95 -9.56 -16.23 -8.95
N VAL A 96 -10.00 -15.44 -7.98
CA VAL A 96 -10.38 -15.93 -6.65
C VAL A 96 -11.77 -16.57 -6.71
N GLU A 97 -11.86 -17.85 -6.33
CA GLU A 97 -13.12 -18.63 -6.40
C GLU A 97 -13.95 -18.62 -5.11
N ALA A 98 -13.40 -18.12 -4.00
CA ALA A 98 -14.08 -18.10 -2.70
C ALA A 98 -14.19 -16.68 -2.14
N ASP A 99 -15.18 -16.47 -1.27
CA ASP A 99 -15.29 -15.21 -0.53
C ASP A 99 -14.38 -15.19 0.70
N ARG A 100 -13.84 -14.00 1.01
CA ARG A 100 -13.06 -13.71 2.22
C ARG A 100 -11.80 -14.59 2.35
N VAL A 101 -11.10 -14.78 1.23
CA VAL A 101 -9.85 -15.54 1.19
C VAL A 101 -8.76 -14.73 1.88
N ASN A 102 -8.17 -15.28 2.95
CA ASN A 102 -7.17 -14.57 3.75
C ASN A 102 -5.86 -14.35 2.99
N ILE A 103 -5.34 -13.14 3.10
CA ILE A 103 -3.99 -12.75 2.68
C ILE A 103 -3.11 -12.72 3.92
N ARG A 104 -1.96 -13.40 3.88
CA ARG A 104 -1.06 -13.57 5.04
C ARG A 104 0.35 -13.04 4.78
N LEU A 105 1.07 -12.74 5.85
CA LEU A 105 2.48 -12.30 5.79
C LEU A 105 3.47 -13.40 5.44
N GLU A 106 3.17 -14.64 5.79
CA GLU A 106 4.02 -15.81 5.54
C GLU A 106 3.18 -16.98 4.98
N PRO A 107 3.80 -17.94 4.26
CA PRO A 107 3.11 -19.06 3.62
C PRO A 107 2.81 -20.21 4.62
N ASN A 108 2.14 -19.88 5.74
CA ASN A 108 1.70 -20.82 6.75
C ASN A 108 0.37 -20.36 7.40
N LEU A 109 -0.32 -21.27 8.11
CA LEU A 109 -1.65 -21.00 8.68
C LEU A 109 -1.62 -20.19 9.99
N ASP A 110 -0.48 -20.17 10.66
CA ASP A 110 -0.28 -19.46 11.94
C ASP A 110 0.12 -17.98 11.72
N SER A 111 0.52 -17.63 10.49
CA SER A 111 0.90 -16.28 10.09
C SER A 111 -0.25 -15.29 10.25
N SER A 112 0.12 -14.05 10.60
CA SER A 112 -0.82 -12.93 10.65
C SER A 112 -1.55 -12.71 9.32
N ILE A 113 -2.84 -12.40 9.42
CA ILE A 113 -3.71 -12.03 8.29
C ILE A 113 -3.64 -10.51 8.13
N ILE A 114 -3.36 -10.03 6.92
CA ILE A 114 -3.21 -8.60 6.61
C ILE A 114 -4.34 -8.05 5.74
N GLY A 115 -5.16 -8.94 5.17
CA GLY A 115 -6.24 -8.56 4.28
C GLY A 115 -7.04 -9.77 3.85
N GLN A 116 -8.09 -9.53 3.08
CA GLN A 116 -8.94 -10.57 2.50
C GLN A 116 -9.27 -10.24 1.06
N LEU A 117 -9.20 -11.25 0.19
CA LEU A 117 -9.68 -11.20 -1.18
C LEU A 117 -11.14 -11.64 -1.23
N LYS A 118 -11.87 -11.13 -2.22
CA LYS A 118 -13.27 -11.44 -2.49
C LYS A 118 -13.37 -12.36 -3.70
N ASN A 119 -14.53 -13.02 -3.83
CA ASN A 119 -14.83 -13.78 -5.03
C ASN A 119 -14.68 -12.87 -6.27
N LYS A 120 -14.04 -13.41 -7.32
CA LYS A 120 -13.69 -12.76 -8.59
C LYS A 120 -12.59 -11.69 -8.54
N ASP A 121 -11.93 -11.48 -7.41
CA ASP A 121 -10.71 -10.68 -7.40
C ASP A 121 -9.66 -11.33 -8.30
N ILE A 122 -8.94 -10.51 -9.06
CA ILE A 122 -7.86 -10.96 -9.95
C ILE A 122 -6.56 -10.88 -9.16
N VAL A 123 -5.83 -12.00 -9.15
CA VAL A 123 -4.57 -12.14 -8.42
C VAL A 123 -3.52 -12.68 -9.37
N ASP A 124 -2.51 -11.86 -9.62
CA ASP A 124 -1.28 -12.31 -10.27
C ASP A 124 -0.25 -12.69 -9.19
N GLY A 125 0.38 -13.84 -9.37
CA GLY A 125 1.27 -14.41 -8.37
C GLY A 125 2.07 -15.58 -8.89
N LYS A 126 3.12 -15.91 -8.14
CA LYS A 126 4.00 -17.05 -8.43
C LYS A 126 3.89 -18.08 -7.32
N ILE A 127 4.09 -19.34 -7.66
CA ILE A 127 4.10 -20.41 -6.65
C ILE A 127 5.22 -20.12 -5.65
N CYS A 128 4.90 -20.15 -4.35
CA CYS A 128 5.88 -19.95 -3.30
C CYS A 128 6.88 -21.11 -3.29
N THR A 129 8.17 -20.79 -3.27
CA THR A 129 9.27 -21.77 -3.30
C THR A 129 9.41 -22.56 -2.01
N GLU A 130 9.07 -21.93 -0.87
CA GLU A 130 9.17 -22.55 0.46
C GLU A 130 7.98 -23.48 0.74
N ASN A 131 6.79 -23.14 0.21
CA ASN A 131 5.58 -23.94 0.39
C ASN A 131 4.65 -23.80 -0.83
N ASN A 132 4.67 -24.82 -1.69
CA ASN A 132 3.92 -24.83 -2.95
C ASN A 132 2.38 -24.79 -2.81
N LYS A 133 1.85 -24.96 -1.58
CA LYS A 133 0.43 -24.77 -1.27
C LYS A 133 0.01 -23.29 -1.29
N TRP A 134 0.99 -22.38 -1.29
CA TRP A 134 0.77 -20.95 -1.26
C TRP A 134 1.25 -20.28 -2.55
N LEU A 135 0.56 -19.22 -2.91
CA LEU A 135 0.92 -18.31 -3.98
C LEU A 135 1.53 -17.05 -3.34
N GLU A 136 2.74 -16.67 -3.74
CA GLU A 136 3.34 -15.37 -3.41
C GLU A 136 2.79 -14.32 -4.36
N ILE A 137 2.19 -13.27 -3.80
CA ILE A 137 1.51 -12.18 -4.51
C ILE A 137 2.09 -10.83 -4.06
N ALA A 138 1.89 -9.80 -4.89
CA ALA A 138 2.10 -8.43 -4.44
C ALA A 138 1.06 -8.07 -3.37
N VAL A 139 1.46 -7.29 -2.37
CA VAL A 139 0.52 -6.81 -1.35
C VAL A 139 -0.51 -5.89 -2.02
N PRO A 140 -1.83 -6.17 -1.88
CA PRO A 140 -2.86 -5.31 -2.46
C PRO A 140 -2.78 -3.88 -1.95
N SER A 141 -3.12 -2.92 -2.81
CA SER A 141 -2.93 -1.49 -2.53
C SER A 141 -3.81 -0.96 -1.39
N ASP A 142 -4.89 -1.64 -1.04
CA ASP A 142 -5.83 -1.31 0.02
C ASP A 142 -5.37 -1.76 1.41
N VAL A 143 -4.48 -2.75 1.50
CA VAL A 143 -3.84 -3.17 2.75
C VAL A 143 -3.03 -2.01 3.33
N CYS A 144 -3.14 -1.81 4.63
CA CYS A 144 -2.32 -0.86 5.39
C CYS A 144 -1.43 -1.60 6.39
N PHE A 145 -0.23 -1.07 6.58
CA PHE A 145 0.63 -1.39 7.70
C PHE A 145 0.68 -0.21 8.65
N TYR A 146 1.17 -0.40 9.87
CA TYR A 146 0.99 0.58 10.93
C TYR A 146 2.32 0.97 11.57
N VAL A 147 2.43 2.26 11.86
CA VAL A 147 3.58 2.86 12.53
C VAL A 147 3.09 3.88 13.53
N ALA A 148 3.68 3.91 14.73
CA ALA A 148 3.28 4.83 15.77
C ALA A 148 3.52 6.29 15.33
N LYS A 149 2.56 7.17 15.62
CA LYS A 149 2.56 8.55 15.11
C LYS A 149 3.80 9.35 15.49
N GLU A 150 4.36 9.10 16.67
CA GLU A 150 5.56 9.77 17.20
C GLU A 150 6.81 9.60 16.30
N TYR A 151 6.85 8.57 15.46
CA TYR A 151 7.99 8.30 14.58
C TYR A 151 7.86 8.89 13.17
N LEU A 152 6.78 9.62 12.89
CA LEU A 152 6.53 10.21 11.58
C LEU A 152 6.47 11.74 11.63
N THR A 153 7.10 12.37 10.65
CA THR A 153 7.00 13.80 10.39
C THR A 153 6.49 14.04 8.98
N TYR A 154 5.64 15.05 8.79
CA TYR A 154 5.16 15.41 7.47
C TYR A 154 6.34 15.79 6.56
N ALA A 155 6.37 15.22 5.35
CA ALA A 155 7.41 15.48 4.36
C ALA A 155 6.85 16.13 3.08
N GLY A 156 5.58 15.89 2.76
CA GLY A 156 4.94 16.44 1.57
C GLY A 156 3.56 15.86 1.32
N ASN A 157 2.92 16.29 0.23
CA ASN A 157 1.66 15.71 -0.24
C ASN A 157 1.87 14.25 -0.71
N SER A 158 0.80 13.55 -1.08
CA SER A 158 0.89 12.16 -1.56
C SER A 158 1.73 11.99 -2.83
N THR A 159 1.74 12.98 -3.75
CA THR A 159 2.49 12.88 -5.00
C THR A 159 4.01 12.99 -4.80
N PHE A 160 4.44 13.61 -3.70
CA PHE A 160 5.85 13.67 -3.32
C PHE A 160 6.47 12.28 -3.15
N TYR A 161 5.77 11.34 -2.49
CA TYR A 161 6.21 9.96 -2.35
C TYR A 161 6.45 9.32 -3.72
N THR A 162 5.45 9.36 -4.61
CA THR A 162 5.58 8.77 -5.96
C THR A 162 6.73 9.40 -6.75
N LYS A 163 6.92 10.72 -6.67
CA LYS A 163 8.04 11.41 -7.31
C LYS A 163 9.39 10.89 -6.79
N MET A 164 9.53 10.74 -5.46
CA MET A 164 10.76 10.24 -4.85
C MET A 164 11.02 8.77 -5.20
N GLN A 165 9.98 7.93 -5.24
CA GLN A 165 10.10 6.54 -5.68
C GLN A 165 10.52 6.44 -7.15
N SER A 166 9.94 7.25 -8.05
CA SER A 166 10.36 7.30 -9.45
C SER A 166 11.81 7.76 -9.60
N ARG A 167 12.20 8.83 -8.89
CA ARG A 167 13.59 9.32 -8.88
C ARG A 167 14.56 8.24 -8.42
N LYS A 168 14.24 7.51 -7.35
CA LYS A 168 15.05 6.39 -6.85
C LYS A 168 15.18 5.28 -7.90
N SER A 169 14.06 4.87 -8.52
CA SER A 169 14.06 3.83 -9.55
C SER A 169 14.89 4.21 -10.77
N GLU A 170 14.87 5.48 -11.18
CA GLU A 170 15.68 5.99 -12.27
C GLU A 170 17.18 5.93 -11.94
N VAL A 171 17.58 6.40 -10.76
CA VAL A 171 18.98 6.29 -10.28
C VAL A 171 19.44 4.84 -10.22
N GLU A 172 18.62 3.93 -9.71
CA GLU A 172 18.95 2.51 -9.66
C GLU A 172 19.20 1.92 -11.06
N LYS A 173 18.39 2.30 -12.06
CA LYS A 173 18.59 1.87 -13.45
C LYS A 173 19.91 2.41 -14.02
N LEU A 174 20.18 3.70 -13.84
CA LEU A 174 21.42 4.33 -14.31
C LEU A 174 22.64 3.69 -13.64
N LEU A 175 22.57 3.47 -12.33
CA LEU A 175 23.64 2.84 -11.55
C LEU A 175 23.90 1.40 -12.00
N ASN A 176 22.84 0.62 -12.22
CA ASN A 176 22.97 -0.74 -12.73
C ASN A 176 23.59 -0.76 -14.14
N SER A 177 23.19 0.16 -15.02
CA SER A 177 23.77 0.29 -16.35
C SER A 177 25.27 0.60 -16.29
N ALA A 178 25.66 1.61 -15.50
CA ALA A 178 27.06 1.98 -15.29
C ALA A 178 27.88 0.82 -14.71
N TYR A 179 27.28 0.08 -13.76
CA TYR A 179 27.89 -1.11 -13.18
C TYR A 179 28.10 -2.25 -14.20
N PHE A 180 27.14 -2.48 -15.11
CA PHE A 180 27.30 -3.48 -16.17
C PHE A 180 28.37 -3.09 -17.19
N ILE A 181 28.43 -1.81 -17.59
CA ILE A 181 29.50 -1.27 -18.46
C ILE A 181 30.86 -1.50 -17.79
N THR A 182 30.99 -1.12 -16.52
CA THR A 182 32.22 -1.32 -15.74
C THR A 182 32.64 -2.78 -15.69
N GLN A 183 31.69 -3.69 -15.39
CA GLN A 183 31.98 -5.12 -15.36
C GLN A 183 32.40 -5.67 -16.73
N ALA A 184 31.86 -5.15 -17.83
CA ALA A 184 32.25 -5.55 -19.17
C ALA A 184 33.67 -5.07 -19.50
N GLU A 185 34.00 -3.81 -19.16
CA GLU A 185 35.33 -3.25 -19.35
C GLU A 185 36.39 -3.98 -18.52
N CYS A 186 36.11 -4.29 -17.25
CA CYS A 186 37.05 -5.01 -16.38
C CYS A 186 37.34 -6.45 -16.82
N LYS A 187 36.56 -7.02 -17.75
CA LYS A 187 36.80 -8.36 -18.31
C LYS A 187 37.70 -8.32 -19.55
N LYS A 188 37.97 -7.14 -20.11
CA LYS A 188 38.85 -7.00 -21.28
C LYS A 188 40.33 -7.16 -20.89
N PRO A 189 41.20 -7.56 -21.83
CA PRO A 189 42.65 -7.42 -21.66
C PRO A 189 43.03 -5.98 -21.31
N TYR A 190 44.11 -5.80 -20.55
CA TYR A 190 44.55 -4.48 -20.09
C TYR A 190 44.70 -3.46 -21.23
N ASP A 191 45.28 -3.87 -22.35
CA ASP A 191 45.53 -3.00 -23.50
C ASP A 191 44.25 -2.58 -24.27
N GLU A 192 43.13 -3.29 -24.05
CA GLU A 192 41.84 -3.04 -24.70
C GLU A 192 40.82 -2.36 -23.77
N MET A 193 41.16 -2.15 -22.50
CA MET A 193 40.27 -1.59 -21.48
C MET A 193 40.08 -0.09 -21.67
N LEU A 194 38.83 0.37 -21.75
CA LEU A 194 38.49 1.78 -21.94
C LEU A 194 37.50 2.25 -20.87
N PRO A 195 37.96 2.66 -19.67
CA PRO A 195 37.07 2.90 -18.53
C PRO A 195 36.28 4.23 -18.62
N HIS A 196 36.58 5.10 -19.59
CA HIS A 196 35.99 6.45 -19.68
C HIS A 196 34.46 6.44 -19.71
N GLU A 197 33.84 5.55 -20.49
CA GLU A 197 32.38 5.45 -20.59
C GLU A 197 31.71 5.14 -19.23
N ALA A 198 32.33 4.25 -18.45
CA ALA A 198 31.88 3.93 -17.10
C ALA A 198 32.03 5.13 -16.15
N ILE A 199 33.18 5.82 -16.21
CA ILE A 199 33.46 7.01 -15.39
C ILE A 199 32.45 8.12 -15.71
N ASP A 200 32.26 8.44 -16.99
CA ASP A 200 31.33 9.47 -17.45
C ASP A 200 29.89 9.16 -17.00
N SER A 201 29.50 7.88 -17.01
CA SER A 201 28.19 7.43 -16.53
C SER A 201 28.01 7.69 -15.03
N PHE A 202 29.03 7.43 -14.20
CA PHE A 202 28.97 7.72 -12.77
C PHE A 202 29.02 9.22 -12.46
N ASP A 203 29.85 9.97 -13.19
CA ASP A 203 29.96 11.42 -13.03
C ASP A 203 28.63 12.12 -13.36
N LEU A 204 27.92 11.64 -14.39
CA LEU A 204 26.57 12.11 -14.72
C LEU A 204 25.58 11.84 -13.57
N ILE A 205 25.60 10.63 -13.00
CA ILE A 205 24.70 10.27 -11.89
C ILE A 205 24.98 11.17 -10.68
N ILE A 206 26.25 11.37 -10.32
CA ILE A 206 26.63 12.24 -9.22
C ILE A 206 26.11 13.65 -9.48
N LYS A 207 26.42 14.22 -10.66
CA LYS A 207 26.03 15.59 -11.01
C LYS A 207 24.52 15.84 -10.94
N GLU A 208 23.70 14.89 -11.40
CA GLU A 208 22.25 15.07 -11.50
C GLU A 208 21.49 14.65 -10.22
N TYR A 209 22.09 13.82 -9.36
CA TYR A 209 21.39 13.19 -8.24
C TYR A 209 22.00 13.38 -6.84
N SER A 210 23.21 13.90 -6.70
CA SER A 210 23.81 14.30 -5.40
C SER A 210 23.18 15.59 -4.87
#